data_AF-A0A0F9FW24-F1
#
_entry.id   AF-A0A0F9FW24-F1
#
_cell.length_a   1.000
_cell.length_b   1.000
_cell.length_c   1.000
_cell.angle_alpha   90.00
_cell.angle_beta   90.00
_cell.angle_gamma   90.00
#
_symmetry.space_group_name_H-M   'P 1'
#
loop_
_entity.id
_entity.type
_entity.pdbx_description
1 polymer ?
#
loop_
_entity_poly.entity_id
_entity_poly.type
_entity_poly.pdbx_seq_one_letter_code
_entity_poly.pdbx_strand_id
1 'polypeptide(L)' 'ALEYDLLLIDGPHPESRAGLLDNLYLFKDDVPMVFDDVRREPGLALMEAVSDKLGRPCEIPCEGREMFGVIE' A
#
# COMPACT_ATOMS: atom_id res chain seq x y z
N ALA A 1 3.04 -19.60 -10.82
CA ALA A 1 2.55 -18.42 -10.11
C ALA A 1 3.13 -17.19 -10.79
N LEU A 2 2.53 -16.00 -10.62
CA LEU A 2 3.19 -14.76 -11.03
C LEU A 2 4.37 -14.53 -10.09
N GLU A 3 5.55 -14.26 -10.66
CA GLU A 3 6.74 -13.89 -9.90
C GLU A 3 6.99 -12.41 -10.06
N TYR A 4 7.23 -11.75 -8.93
CA TYR A 4 7.57 -10.35 -8.84
C TYR A 4 8.23 -10.10 -7.48
N ASP A 5 9.04 -9.04 -7.45
CA ASP A 5 9.82 -8.65 -6.28
C ASP A 5 9.22 -7.45 -5.53
N LEU A 6 8.17 -6.83 -6.07
CA LEU A 6 7.55 -5.64 -5.50
C LEU A 6 6.09 -5.50 -5.95
N LEU A 7 5.25 -4.95 -5.08
CA LEU A 7 3.88 -4.55 -5.39
C LEU A 7 3.75 -3.01 -5.36
N LEU A 8 3.31 -2.42 -6.48
CA LEU A 8 3.00 -0.99 -6.57
C LEU A 8 1.49 -0.79 -6.53
N ILE A 9 1.01 0.01 -5.58
CA ILE A 9 -0.40 0.34 -5.36
C ILE A 9 -0.64 1.80 -5.76
N ASP A 10 -1.02 2.00 -7.02
CA ASP A 10 -1.32 3.31 -7.61
C ASP A 10 -2.67 3.27 -8.35
N GLY A 11 -3.77 3.26 -7.60
CA GLY A 11 -5.13 3.28 -8.15
C GLY A 11 -5.79 4.67 -8.09
N PRO A 12 -6.93 4.90 -8.78
CA PRO A 12 -7.69 6.13 -8.57
C PRO A 12 -8.29 6.22 -7.15
N HIS A 13 -8.60 7.44 -6.69
CA HIS A 13 -9.35 7.70 -5.45
C HIS A 13 -10.84 7.93 -5.74
N PRO A 14 -11.77 7.78 -4.76
CA PRO A 14 -11.58 7.42 -3.34
C PRO A 14 -12.00 5.99 -2.93
N GLU A 15 -12.88 5.31 -3.67
CA GLU A 15 -13.37 3.96 -3.30
C GLU A 15 -12.62 2.81 -3.99
N SER A 16 -11.77 3.11 -4.97
CA SER A 16 -11.21 2.09 -5.87
C SER A 16 -10.07 1.26 -5.28
N ARG A 17 -9.45 1.69 -4.17
CA ARG A 17 -8.33 0.98 -3.53
C ARG A 17 -8.74 0.17 -2.28
N ALA A 18 -9.92 0.42 -1.71
CA ALA A 18 -10.38 -0.25 -0.49
C ALA A 18 -10.48 -1.77 -0.65
N GLY A 19 -10.83 -2.25 -1.85
CA GLY A 19 -10.89 -3.68 -2.16
C GLY A 19 -9.54 -4.40 -2.07
N LEU A 20 -8.41 -3.70 -2.02
CA LEU A 20 -7.10 -4.31 -1.82
C LEU A 20 -7.03 -5.08 -0.50
N LEU A 21 -7.54 -4.50 0.60
CA LEU A 21 -7.45 -5.11 1.93
C LEU A 21 -8.18 -6.46 2.00
N ASP A 22 -9.33 -6.55 1.34
CA ASP A 22 -10.15 -7.76 1.27
C ASP A 22 -9.57 -8.81 0.30
N ASN A 23 -8.82 -8.37 -0.71
CA ASN A 23 -8.29 -9.21 -1.77
C ASN A 23 -6.77 -9.39 -1.72
N LEU A 24 -6.11 -9.03 -0.61
CA LEU A 24 -4.65 -9.11 -0.46
C LEU A 24 -4.11 -10.53 -0.71
N TYR A 25 -4.91 -11.55 -0.41
CA TYR A 25 -4.59 -12.97 -0.65
C TYR A 25 -4.36 -13.33 -2.13
N LEU A 26 -4.75 -12.46 -3.07
CA LEU A 26 -4.47 -12.62 -4.49
C LEU A 26 -3.02 -12.25 -4.86
N PHE A 27 -2.28 -11.62 -3.94
CA PHE A 27 -0.93 -11.12 -4.13
C PHE A 27 0.05 -11.80 -3.16
N LYS A 28 1.32 -11.90 -3.56
CA LYS A 28 2.46 -12.13 -2.67
C LYS A 28 2.48 -11.03 -1.59
N ASP A 29 2.53 -11.45 -0.33
CA ASP A 29 2.53 -10.61 0.86
C ASP A 29 3.89 -10.58 1.57
N ASP A 30 4.87 -11.31 1.04
CA ASP A 30 6.27 -11.40 1.48
C ASP A 30 7.22 -10.51 0.67
N VAL A 31 6.67 -9.63 -0.18
CA VAL A 31 7.44 -8.67 -0.97
C VAL A 31 7.21 -7.23 -0.50
N PRO A 32 8.16 -6.31 -0.72
CA PRO A 32 7.95 -4.89 -0.49
C PRO A 32 6.72 -4.33 -1.23
N MET A 33 6.02 -3.40 -0.59
CA MET A 33 4.85 -2.73 -1.14
C MET A 33 5.06 -1.22 -1.15
N VAL A 34 4.69 -0.56 -2.25
CA VAL A 34 4.75 0.90 -2.39
C VAL A 34 3.35 1.45 -2.65
N PHE A 35 2.92 2.40 -1.84
CA PHE A 35 1.61 3.04 -1.92
C PHE A 35 1.77 4.46 -2.45
N ASP A 36 1.16 4.78 -3.57
CA ASP A 36 1.15 6.16 -4.08
C ASP A 36 0.12 7.04 -3.34
N ASP A 37 0.30 8.35 -3.38
CA ASP A 37 -0.67 9.37 -2.98
C ASP A 37 -1.11 9.27 -1.49
N VAL A 38 -0.24 8.76 -0.60
CA VAL A 38 -0.52 8.60 0.85
C VAL A 38 -0.65 9.93 1.61
N ARG A 39 -0.46 11.06 0.93
CA ARG A 39 -0.85 12.41 1.44
C ARG A 39 -2.32 12.61 1.66
N ARG A 40 -3.15 11.76 1.07
CA ARG A 40 -4.59 11.79 1.28
C ARG A 40 -4.93 10.75 2.33
N GLU A 41 -5.81 11.14 3.26
CA GLU A 41 -6.21 10.31 4.39
C GLU A 41 -6.67 8.89 3.98
N PRO A 42 -7.44 8.69 2.89
CA PRO A 42 -7.80 7.34 2.45
C PRO A 42 -6.61 6.49 1.99
N GLY A 43 -5.59 7.11 1.39
CA GLY A 43 -4.37 6.43 0.97
C GLY A 43 -3.53 6.00 2.17
N LEU A 44 -3.39 6.90 3.15
CA LEU A 44 -2.71 6.62 4.42
C LEU A 44 -3.42 5.51 5.20
N ALA A 45 -4.73 5.63 5.39
CA ALA A 45 -5.53 4.67 6.13
C ALA A 45 -5.49 3.26 5.51
N LEU A 46 -5.47 3.17 4.17
CA LEU A 46 -5.31 1.88 3.50
C LEU A 46 -3.92 1.27 3.77
N MET A 47 -2.86 2.07 3.67
CA MET A 47 -1.50 1.59 3.94
C MET A 47 -1.37 1.09 5.38
N GLU A 48 -1.86 1.86 6.35
CA GLU A 48 -1.87 1.49 7.78
C GLU A 48 -2.67 0.19 8.01
N ALA A 49 -3.85 0.05 7.41
CA ALA A 49 -4.65 -1.16 7.52
C ALA A 49 -3.96 -2.40 6.91
N VAL A 50 -3.23 -2.24 5.80
CA VAL A 50 -2.45 -3.34 5.19
C VAL A 50 -1.24 -3.68 6.08
N SER A 51 -0.53 -2.67 6.59
CA SER A 51 0.59 -2.83 7.53
C SER A 51 0.17 -3.63 8.77
N ASP A 52 -0.95 -3.25 9.39
CA ASP A 52 -1.52 -3.95 10.55
C ASP A 52 -1.91 -5.39 10.21
N LYS A 53 -2.54 -5.61 9.04
CA LYS A 53 -2.95 -6.96 8.60
C LYS A 53 -1.75 -7.89 8.38
N LEU A 54 -0.64 -7.36 7.88
CA LEU A 54 0.59 -8.12 7.62
C LEU A 54 1.49 -8.21 8.86
N GLY A 55 1.29 -7.36 9.87
CA GLY A 55 2.22 -7.21 10.98
C GLY A 55 3.59 -6.70 10.55
N ARG A 56 3.65 -5.90 9.48
CA ARG A 56 4.87 -5.35 8.88
C ARG A 56 4.90 -3.83 9.06
N PRO A 57 6.03 -3.21 9.43
CA PRO A 57 6.09 -1.77 9.63
C PRO A 57 5.87 -1.01 8.30
N CYS A 58 5.30 0.19 8.38
CA CYS A 58 5.19 1.11 7.25
C CYS A 58 5.98 2.41 7.48
N GLU A 59 6.51 2.98 6.41
CA GLU A 59 7.28 4.23 6.43
C GLU A 59 6.83 5.18 5.31
N ILE A 60 6.99 6.48 5.55
CA ILE A 60 6.73 7.55 4.58
C ILE A 60 8.05 8.32 4.36
N PRO A 61 8.83 7.99 3.32
CA PRO A 61 10.20 8.49 3.16
C PRO A 61 10.29 9.95 2.68
N CYS A 62 9.20 10.54 2.19
CA CYS A 62 9.18 11.90 1.66
C CYS A 62 7.93 12.67 2.08
N GLU A 63 8.03 13.99 2.22
CA GLU A 63 6.91 14.86 2.56
C GLU A 63 6.50 15.76 1.37
N GLY A 64 5.26 16.22 1.37
CA GLY A 64 4.78 17.24 0.43
C GLY A 64 3.98 16.68 -0.75
N ARG A 65 4.22 17.20 -1.96
CA ARG A 65 3.33 16.93 -3.11
C ARG A 65 3.47 15.51 -3.68
N GLU A 66 4.60 14.85 -3.46
CA GLU A 66 4.97 13.55 -4.04
C GLU A 66 5.11 12.46 -2.97
N MET A 67 4.28 12.53 -1.93
CA MET A 67 4.35 11.62 -0.79
C MET A 67 3.83 10.23 -1.15
N PHE A 68 4.70 9.23 -1.00
CA PHE A 68 4.39 7.80 -1.11
C PHE A 68 4.74 7.08 0.19
N GLY A 69 4.21 5.88 0.37
CA GLY A 69 4.46 5.03 1.54
C GLY A 69 5.04 3.68 1.15
N VAL A 70 5.74 3.04 2.08
CA VAL A 70 6.43 1.76 1.88
C VAL A 70 6.10 0.81 3.03
N ILE A 71 5.90 -0.48 2.72
CA ILE A 71 5.87 -1.58 3.70
C ILE A 71 6.99 -2.57 3.33
N GLU A 72 7.91 -2.83 4.27
CA GLU A 72 9.04 -3.76 4.14
C GLU A 72 8.83 -5.10 4.82
#